data_AF-A0AAE9PIG1-F1
#
_entry.id   AF-A0AAE9PIG1-F1
#
_cell.length_a   1.000
_cell.length_b   1.000
_cell.length_c   1.000
_cell.angle_alpha   90.00
_cell.angle_beta   90.00
_cell.angle_gamma   90.00
#
_symmetry.space_group_name_H-M   'P 1'
#
loop_
_entity.id
_entity.type
_entity.pdbx_description
1 polymer ?
#
loop_
_entity_poly.entity_id
_entity_poly.type
_entity_poly.pdbx_seq_one_letter_code
_entity_poly.pdbx_strand_id
1 'polypeptide(L)' 'MLLTNEAQAKEVKAKLDSGEDFTKLAIEYSQGSSIKNVGGDIGILQSGSMIPAFEDKAYELQVG' A
#
# COMPACT_ATOMS: atom_id res chain seq x y z
N MET A 1 -1.14 -1.95 0.71
CA MET A 1 -1.06 -3.00 -0.35
C MET A 1 0.34 -3.61 -0.37
N LEU A 2 0.46 -4.91 -0.65
CA LEU A 2 1.74 -5.62 -0.80
C LEU A 2 1.86 -6.19 -2.23
N LEU A 3 3.01 -6.02 -2.88
CA LEU A 3 3.24 -6.43 -4.28
C LEU A 3 4.43 -7.39 -4.40
N THR A 4 4.51 -8.16 -5.49
CA THR A 4 5.52 -9.22 -5.62
C THR A 4 6.90 -8.71 -5.98
N ASN A 5 6.99 -7.57 -6.69
CA ASN A 5 8.26 -7.03 -7.17
C ASN A 5 8.17 -5.52 -7.48
N GLU A 6 9.34 -4.93 -7.73
CA GLU A 6 9.48 -3.49 -8.02
C GLU A 6 8.80 -3.06 -9.33
N ALA A 7 8.77 -3.91 -10.35
CA ALA A 7 8.13 -3.58 -11.63
C ALA A 7 6.62 -3.39 -11.45
N GLN A 8 5.97 -4.29 -10.71
CA GLN A 8 4.56 -4.14 -10.34
C GLN A 8 4.34 -2.91 -9.46
N ALA A 9 5.25 -2.61 -8.52
CA ALA A 9 5.13 -1.41 -7.70
C ALA A 9 5.18 -0.12 -8.54
N LYS A 10 6.05 -0.06 -9.55
CA LYS A 10 6.13 1.06 -10.49
C LYS A 10 4.89 1.18 -11.36
N GLU A 11 4.36 0.07 -11.86
CA GLU A 11 3.13 0.04 -12.64
C GLU A 11 1.95 0.57 -11.83
N VAL A 12 1.73 0.01 -10.63
CA VAL A 12 0.61 0.44 -9.78
C VAL A 12 0.79 1.90 -9.35
N LYS A 13 2.02 2.36 -9.08
CA LYS A 13 2.28 3.77 -8.81
C LYS A 13 1.88 4.67 -10.00
N ALA A 14 2.24 4.31 -11.23
CA ALA A 14 1.85 5.10 -12.40
C ALA A 14 0.33 5.19 -12.58
N LYS A 15 -0.39 4.10 -12.26
CA LYS A 15 -1.86 4.05 -12.25
C LYS A 15 -2.46 4.99 -11.19
N LEU A 16 -1.93 4.94 -9.97
CA LEU A 16 -2.32 5.85 -8.88
C LEU A 16 -2.06 7.32 -9.24
N ASP A 17 -0.88 7.61 -9.81
CA ASP A 17 -0.51 8.96 -10.25
C ASP A 17 -1.40 9.44 -11.43
N SER A 18 -2.02 8.52 -12.17
CA SER A 18 -3.00 8.81 -13.22
C SER A 18 -4.44 8.97 -12.70
N GLY A 19 -4.65 8.86 -11.39
CA GLY A 19 -5.95 9.02 -10.74
C GLY A 19 -6.79 7.74 -10.62
N GLU A 20 -6.21 6.56 -10.84
CA GLU A 20 -6.88 5.29 -10.53
C GLU A 20 -7.08 5.12 -9.02
N ASP A 21 -8.17 4.44 -8.63
CA ASP A 21 -8.55 4.27 -7.23
C ASP A 21 -7.65 3.25 -6.51
N PHE A 22 -7.08 3.67 -5.37
CA PHE A 22 -6.19 2.83 -4.56
C PHE A 22 -6.87 1.56 -4.06
N THR A 23 -8.12 1.65 -3.62
CA THR A 23 -8.88 0.52 -3.08
C THR A 23 -9.03 -0.58 -4.13
N LYS A 24 -9.40 -0.22 -5.36
CA LYS A 24 -9.51 -1.14 -6.50
C LYS A 24 -8.17 -1.78 -6.83
N LEU A 25 -7.11 -0.99 -6.95
CA LEU A 25 -5.77 -1.50 -7.24
C LEU A 25 -5.25 -2.42 -6.14
N ALA A 26 -5.55 -2.12 -4.87
CA ALA A 26 -5.24 -2.98 -3.74
C ALA A 26 -6.02 -4.30 -3.78
N ILE A 27 -7.32 -4.27 -4.11
CA ILE A 27 -8.12 -5.50 -4.28
C ILE A 27 -7.60 -6.34 -5.45
N GLU A 28 -7.12 -5.72 -6.52
CA GLU A 28 -6.68 -6.43 -7.72
C GLU A 28 -5.27 -7.02 -7.54
N TYR A 29 -4.30 -6.19 -7.16
CA TYR A 29 -2.87 -6.53 -7.21
C TYR A 29 -2.28 -6.99 -5.86
N SER A 30 -2.89 -6.63 -4.73
CA SER A 30 -2.31 -6.91 -3.40
C SER A 30 -2.17 -8.42 -3.15
N GLN A 31 -1.02 -8.80 -2.62
CA GLN A 31 -0.71 -10.13 -2.10
C GLN A 31 -1.05 -10.26 -0.61
N GLY A 32 -1.32 -9.15 0.07
CA GLY A 32 -1.72 -9.16 1.48
C GLY A 32 -3.15 -9.64 1.64
N SER A 33 -3.36 -10.95 1.79
CA SER A 33 -4.68 -11.60 1.85
C SER A 33 -5.61 -11.00 2.92
N SER A 34 -5.06 -10.60 4.07
CA SER A 34 -5.79 -9.96 5.16
C SER A 34 -6.31 -8.56 4.82
N ILE A 35 -5.61 -7.83 3.96
CA ILE A 35 -5.88 -6.41 3.65
C ILE A 35 -6.46 -6.23 2.25
N LYS A 36 -6.33 -7.24 1.38
CA LYS A 36 -6.74 -7.21 -0.02
C LYS A 36 -8.23 -6.89 -0.15
N ASN A 37 -9.08 -7.59 0.60
CA ASN A 37 -10.53 -7.43 0.52
C ASN A 37 -11.06 -6.17 1.23
N VAL A 38 -10.21 -5.45 1.96
CA VAL A 38 -10.53 -4.17 2.62
C VAL A 38 -9.80 -3.00 1.96
N GLY A 39 -9.44 -3.13 0.67
CA GLY A 39 -8.85 -2.02 -0.08
C GLY A 39 -7.42 -1.68 0.28
N GLY A 40 -6.71 -2.60 0.94
CA GLY A 40 -5.35 -2.36 1.40
C GLY A 40 -5.25 -1.53 2.67
N ASP A 41 -6.38 -1.25 3.33
CA ASP A 41 -6.42 -0.65 4.67
C ASP A 41 -5.81 -1.60 5.70
N ILE A 42 -4.88 -1.08 6.49
CA ILE A 42 -4.16 -1.81 7.55
C ILE A 42 -4.57 -1.34 8.95
N GLY A 43 -5.54 -0.44 9.05
CA GLY A 43 -6.04 0.13 10.29
C GLY A 43 -5.04 1.08 10.96
N ILE A 44 -5.27 1.33 12.25
CA ILE A 44 -4.39 2.17 13.06
C ILE A 44 -3.19 1.33 13.52
N LEU A 45 -2.00 1.76 13.13
CA LEU A 45 -0.75 1.17 13.57
C LEU A 45 -0.17 1.94 14.76
N GLN A 46 0.38 1.21 15.73
CA GLN A 46 1.21 1.78 16.78
C GLN A 46 2.68 1.75 16.34
N SER A 47 3.51 2.64 16.86
CA SER A 47 4.94 2.60 16.56
C SER A 47 5.54 1.24 16.97
N GLY A 48 6.44 0.71 16.13
CA GLY A 48 7.02 -0.62 16.29
C GLY A 48 6.12 -1.77 15.83
N SER A 49 4.93 -1.49 15.29
CA SER A 49 4.03 -2.55 14.76
C SER A 49 4.43 -3.06 13.37
N MET A 50 5.32 -2.35 12.67
CA MET A 50 5.79 -2.69 11.33
C MET A 50 7.31 -2.70 11.25
N ILE A 51 7.84 -3.26 10.18
CA ILE A 51 9.29 -3.23 9.94
C ILE A 51 9.79 -1.78 9.79
N PRO A 52 10.99 -1.43 10.29
CA PRO A 52 11.48 -0.05 10.29
C PRO A 52 11.43 0.62 8.91
N ALA A 53 11.82 -0.09 7.86
CA ALA A 53 11.81 0.44 6.50
C ALA A 53 10.41 0.86 6.01
N PHE A 54 9.35 0.20 6.48
CA PHE A 54 7.98 0.59 6.18
C PHE A 54 7.54 1.75 7.07
N GLU A 55 7.81 1.66 8.37
CA GLU A 55 7.41 2.64 9.37
C GLU A 55 8.02 4.02 9.09
N ASP A 56 9.33 4.07 8.82
CA ASP A 56 10.06 5.29 8.48
C ASP A 56 9.44 6.00 7.27
N LYS A 57 9.11 5.25 6.22
CA LYS A 57 8.46 5.80 5.02
C LYS A 57 7.02 6.20 5.26
N ALA A 58 6.27 5.46 6.07
CA ALA A 58 4.91 5.83 6.42
C ALA A 58 4.86 7.16 7.19
N TYR A 59 5.80 7.39 8.12
CA TYR A 59 5.90 8.65 8.87
C TYR A 59 6.40 9.85 8.07
N GLU A 60 7.14 9.63 6.98
CA GLU A 60 7.55 10.70 6.06
C GLU A 60 6.40 11.21 5.17
N LEU A 61 5.34 10.41 4.99
CA LEU A 61 4.23 10.75 4.10
C LEU A 61 3.26 11.75 4.76
N GLN A 62 2.77 12.68 3.95
CA GLN A 62 1.66 13.54 4.32
C GLN A 62 0.34 12.78 4.14
N VAL A 63 -0.67 13.15 4.93
CA VAL A 63 -2.03 12.64 4.76
C VAL A 63 -2.53 13.01 3.35
N GLY A 64 -3.02 12.03 2.60
CA GLY A 64 -3.50 12.19 1.22
C GLY A 64 -4.24 10.97 0.70
#